data_AF-A0A915NMS1-F1
#
_entry.id   AF-A0A915NMS1-F1
#
_cell.length_a   1.000
_cell.length_b   1.000
_cell.length_c   1.000
_cell.angle_alpha   90.00
_cell.angle_beta   90.00
_cell.angle_gamma   90.00
#
_symmetry.space_group_name_H-M   'P 1'
#
loop_
_entity.id
_entity.type
_entity.pdbx_description
1 polymer ?
#
loop_
_entity_poly.entity_id
_entity_poly.type
_entity_poly.pdbx_seq_one_letter_code
_entity_poly.pdbx_strand_id
1 'polypeptide(L)'
;MEDLASPECSGVDSKRILPIATNESVGSFPSRLKINKKRQEGNPLIKYIRNVVFEWDSEIKSDFECSRNCGIVYLSAKYHKLHPGYIETRLKDLSRYRIKILLLLVNVDDPSFLLRDLNLLCYRVQITLILSYSVEEAAEYVETFKKTENKNFEKALEDINKVAQCRQQQSTRIDHSHQQRSIPPLSVTWTEFWLLIRPYIHWLICAALTACCVAALNIQIPIILGQLVNQIYSFIKQNNVDVNLGELKPIVFKLVSVYVAQAFTTFLCIVSLSQMGERMCADLRVRLFSHLLELPMPFFDAQNSGELSDRLNFDVQQFKSSFKECTAQGLRTTAQVFILNI
;
A
#
# COMPACT_ATOMS: atom_id res chain seq x y z
N MET A 1 51.39 28.69 24.52
CA MET A 1 52.13 28.29 23.31
C MET A 1 51.78 26.84 23.08
N GLU A 2 51.03 26.59 22.00
CA GLU A 2 50.73 25.30 21.34
C GLU A 2 49.95 24.24 22.16
N ASP A 3 48.64 24.08 21.98
CA ASP A 3 47.90 23.37 20.90
C ASP A 3 48.24 21.88 20.76
N LEU A 4 47.30 21.04 21.21
CA LEU A 4 47.24 19.60 20.92
C LEU A 4 46.66 19.39 19.51
N ALA A 5 47.52 18.97 18.58
CA ALA A 5 47.11 18.35 17.31
C ALA A 5 46.93 16.84 17.49
N SER A 6 45.84 16.31 16.94
CA SER A 6 45.51 14.88 16.85
C SER A 6 46.35 14.16 15.78
N PRO A 7 46.69 12.87 15.94
CA PRO A 7 47.28 12.08 14.86
C PRO A 7 46.20 11.37 14.03
N GLU A 8 46.55 11.21 12.75
CA GLU A 8 45.85 10.49 11.69
C GLU A 8 45.62 9.01 12.02
N CYS A 9 44.54 8.43 11.48
CA CYS A 9 44.52 7.01 11.12
C CYS A 9 43.72 6.81 9.84
N SER A 10 44.38 6.13 8.91
CA SER A 10 44.06 5.92 7.51
C SER A 10 43.32 4.59 7.29
N GLY A 11 42.50 4.57 6.23
CA GLY A 11 42.26 3.39 5.38
C GLY A 11 41.04 2.54 5.72
N VAL A 12 40.05 2.51 4.81
CA VAL A 12 39.64 1.30 4.07
C VAL A 12 39.02 1.68 2.70
N ASP A 13 39.69 1.21 1.65
CA ASP A 13 39.30 0.86 0.28
C ASP A 13 38.47 1.78 -0.65
N SER A 14 39.22 2.62 -1.38
CA SER A 14 38.89 3.08 -2.73
C SER A 14 39.25 2.00 -3.77
N LYS A 15 38.28 1.16 -4.18
CA LYS A 15 38.37 0.40 -5.45
C LYS A 15 36.99 -0.16 -5.87
N ARG A 16 36.16 0.71 -6.47
CA ARG A 16 35.24 0.34 -7.58
C ARG A 16 34.69 1.58 -8.30
N ILE A 17 35.59 2.43 -8.79
CA ILE A 17 35.25 3.43 -9.80
C ILE A 17 35.28 2.70 -11.15
N LEU A 18 34.11 2.52 -11.78
CA LEU A 18 34.01 2.12 -13.18
C LEU A 18 34.37 3.32 -14.07
N PRO A 19 34.97 3.08 -15.26
CA PRO A 19 35.76 4.08 -15.96
C PRO A 19 34.91 5.21 -16.52
N ILE A 20 35.36 6.44 -16.26
CA ILE A 20 34.93 7.63 -16.99
C ILE A 20 35.43 7.46 -18.42
N ALA A 21 34.52 7.21 -19.35
CA ALA A 21 34.82 7.25 -20.78
C ALA A 21 35.27 8.68 -21.13
N THR A 22 36.53 8.78 -21.55
CA THR A 22 37.17 10.00 -22.01
C THR A 22 36.75 10.34 -23.44
N ASN A 23 36.65 11.65 -23.70
CA ASN A 23 36.68 12.34 -24.99
C ASN A 23 35.55 12.08 -26.00
N GLU A 24 34.58 13.01 -26.07
CA GLU A 24 34.04 13.48 -27.36
C GLU A 24 33.76 15.00 -27.33
N SER A 25 34.52 15.71 -28.16
CA SER A 25 34.25 16.98 -28.87
C SER A 25 33.37 18.07 -28.22
N VAL A 26 34.04 19.19 -27.93
CA VAL A 26 33.48 20.54 -27.94
C VAL A 26 32.79 20.79 -29.29
N GLY A 27 31.50 21.13 -29.24
CA GLY A 27 30.69 21.53 -30.41
C GLY A 27 29.74 20.45 -30.92
N SER A 28 28.66 20.16 -30.19
CA SER A 28 27.51 19.46 -30.76
C SER A 28 26.28 20.35 -30.59
N PHE A 29 25.66 20.70 -31.71
CA PHE A 29 24.33 21.32 -31.77
C PHE A 29 23.37 20.60 -30.80
N PRO A 30 22.31 21.27 -30.28
CA PRO A 30 21.34 20.61 -29.41
C PRO A 30 20.90 19.31 -30.08
N SER A 31 21.24 18.18 -29.45
CA SER A 31 20.99 16.87 -30.02
C SER A 31 19.49 16.76 -30.29
N ARG A 32 19.09 16.30 -31.48
CA ARG A 32 17.66 16.14 -31.79
C ARG A 32 17.08 15.02 -30.94
N LEU A 33 15.80 15.10 -30.62
CA LEU A 33 15.10 13.97 -30.00
C LEU A 33 15.09 12.82 -31.00
N LYS A 34 15.63 11.65 -30.64
CA LYS A 34 15.59 10.49 -31.52
C LYS A 34 14.38 9.64 -31.22
N ILE A 35 13.60 9.31 -32.24
CA ILE A 35 12.36 8.53 -32.13
C ILE A 35 12.52 7.23 -32.91
N ASN A 36 12.10 6.12 -32.30
CA ASN A 36 12.25 4.80 -32.88
C ASN A 36 11.29 4.62 -34.06
N LYS A 37 11.84 4.64 -35.28
CA LYS A 37 11.00 4.56 -36.49
C LYS A 37 10.16 3.29 -36.53
N LYS A 38 10.78 2.13 -36.27
CA LYS A 38 10.11 0.82 -36.41
C LYS A 38 8.91 0.63 -35.48
N ARG A 39 8.85 1.35 -34.35
CA ARG A 39 7.85 1.15 -33.29
C ARG A 39 6.91 2.32 -33.08
N GLN A 40 7.36 3.53 -33.41
CA GLN A 40 6.63 4.77 -33.12
C GLN A 40 6.08 5.44 -34.38
N GLU A 41 6.38 4.94 -35.59
CA GLU A 41 5.79 5.38 -36.86
C GLU A 41 4.28 5.07 -36.89
N GLY A 42 3.47 5.97 -36.33
CA GLY A 42 2.03 5.81 -36.14
C GLY A 42 1.51 6.15 -34.74
N ASN A 43 2.40 6.40 -33.76
CA ASN A 43 1.98 6.76 -32.41
C ASN A 43 1.35 8.16 -32.38
N PRO A 44 0.10 8.34 -31.90
CA PRO A 44 -0.55 9.65 -31.79
C PRO A 44 0.24 10.66 -30.94
N LEU A 45 1.07 10.19 -30.00
CA LEU A 45 1.91 11.04 -29.14
C LEU A 45 2.79 12.01 -29.93
N ILE A 46 3.29 11.58 -31.09
CA ILE A 46 4.21 12.39 -31.90
C ILE A 46 3.53 13.66 -32.42
N LYS A 47 2.20 13.65 -32.63
CA LYS A 47 1.44 14.83 -33.08
C LYS A 47 1.45 15.98 -32.06
N TYR A 48 1.74 15.65 -30.80
CA TYR A 48 1.76 16.60 -29.68
C TYR A 48 3.17 17.06 -29.32
N ILE A 49 4.22 16.45 -29.88
CA ILE A 49 5.60 16.94 -29.76
C ILE A 49 5.78 18.10 -30.74
N ARG A 50 5.76 19.32 -30.23
CA ARG A 50 5.81 20.57 -31.03
C ARG A 50 6.98 21.46 -30.67
N ASN A 51 7.44 21.41 -29.42
CA ASN A 51 8.45 22.32 -28.90
C ASN A 51 9.88 21.76 -29.00
N VAL A 52 10.05 20.60 -29.64
CA VAL A 52 11.34 19.91 -29.76
C VAL A 52 11.46 19.35 -31.17
N VAL A 53 12.62 19.59 -31.79
CA VAL A 53 12.96 18.99 -33.10
C VAL A 53 13.37 17.54 -32.89
N PHE A 54 12.76 16.63 -33.66
CA PHE A 54 13.04 15.21 -33.59
C PHE A 54 13.56 14.62 -34.91
N GLU A 55 14.22 13.48 -34.82
CA GLU A 55 14.76 12.69 -35.92
C GLU A 55 14.35 11.23 -35.77
N TRP A 56 14.10 10.58 -36.91
CA TRP A 56 13.77 9.16 -36.96
C TRP A 56 15.03 8.31 -36.96
N ASP A 57 15.19 7.48 -35.93
CA ASP A 57 16.32 6.57 -35.78
C ASP A 57 15.80 5.14 -35.70
N SER A 58 16.37 4.23 -36.50
CA SER A 58 15.98 2.81 -36.54
C SER A 58 16.89 1.91 -35.72
N GLU A 59 18.01 2.45 -35.21
CA GLU A 59 19.02 1.73 -34.44
C GLU A 59 18.77 1.81 -32.93
N ILE A 60 18.04 2.85 -32.49
CA ILE A 60 17.73 3.00 -31.06
C ILE A 60 16.85 1.84 -30.56
N LYS A 61 17.14 1.39 -29.35
CA LYS A 61 16.37 0.33 -28.69
C LYS A 61 15.21 0.89 -27.86
N SER A 62 15.36 2.10 -27.29
CA SER A 62 14.29 2.84 -26.63
C SER A 62 13.24 3.30 -27.64
N ASP A 63 12.10 3.78 -27.16
CA ASP A 63 11.07 4.37 -28.02
C ASP A 63 11.37 5.85 -28.30
N PHE A 64 11.84 6.55 -27.27
CA PHE A 64 12.35 7.92 -27.36
C PHE A 64 13.71 7.98 -26.68
N GLU A 65 14.70 8.52 -27.37
CA GLU A 65 16.03 8.80 -26.82
C GLU A 65 16.17 10.33 -26.72
N CYS A 66 16.00 10.84 -25.51
CA CYS A 66 16.14 12.27 -25.23
C CYS A 66 17.61 12.67 -25.28
N SER A 67 18.51 11.83 -24.76
CA SER A 67 19.96 12.06 -24.72
C SER A 67 20.69 10.73 -24.89
N ARG A 68 22.00 10.78 -25.18
CA ARG A 68 22.87 9.59 -25.18
C ARG A 68 22.76 8.77 -23.88
N ASN A 69 22.41 9.44 -22.77
CA ASN A 69 22.28 8.84 -21.44
C ASN A 69 20.83 8.66 -20.96
N CYS A 70 19.81 9.08 -21.72
CA CYS A 70 18.41 9.07 -21.29
C CYS A 70 17.51 8.38 -22.32
N GLY A 71 17.00 7.20 -21.95
CA GLY A 71 16.09 6.41 -22.77
C GLY A 71 14.72 6.28 -22.13
N ILE A 72 13.68 6.51 -22.93
CA ILE A 72 12.29 6.40 -22.53
C ILE A 72 11.63 5.26 -23.33
N VAL A 73 10.94 4.38 -22.61
CA VAL A 73 10.01 3.41 -23.18
C VAL A 73 8.60 3.91 -22.96
N TYR A 74 7.79 3.91 -24.02
CA TYR A 74 6.41 4.30 -23.95
C TYR A 74 5.51 3.06 -23.98
N LEU A 75 4.62 2.96 -23.01
CA LEU A 75 3.73 1.81 -22.87
C LEU A 75 2.32 2.28 -22.56
N SER A 76 1.31 1.66 -23.20
CA SER A 76 -0.08 1.83 -22.82
C SER A 76 -0.49 0.74 -21.82
N ALA A 77 -1.24 1.12 -20.78
CA ALA A 77 -1.79 0.17 -19.82
C ALA A 77 -2.74 -0.85 -20.47
N LYS A 78 -3.58 -0.43 -21.43
CA LYS A 78 -4.38 -1.36 -22.25
C LYS A 78 -3.49 -2.38 -22.96
N TYR A 79 -2.42 -1.92 -23.61
CA TYR A 79 -1.51 -2.82 -24.33
C TYR A 79 -0.79 -3.79 -23.40
N HIS A 80 -0.35 -3.34 -22.23
CA HIS A 80 0.27 -4.21 -21.23
C HIS A 80 -0.69 -5.29 -20.72
N LYS A 81 -1.97 -4.97 -20.54
CA LYS A 81 -3.02 -5.93 -20.17
C LYS A 81 -3.21 -7.02 -21.24
N LEU A 82 -3.09 -6.66 -22.52
CA LEU A 82 -3.13 -7.62 -23.64
C LEU A 82 -1.84 -8.44 -23.76
N HIS A 83 -0.68 -7.86 -23.42
CA HIS A 83 0.64 -8.47 -23.59
C HIS A 83 1.55 -8.28 -22.36
N PRO A 84 1.35 -9.06 -21.28
CA PRO A 84 2.05 -8.86 -20.00
C PRO A 84 3.57 -9.09 -20.09
N GLY A 85 4.02 -10.09 -20.87
CA GLY A 85 5.45 -10.41 -21.02
C GLY A 85 6.25 -9.45 -21.93
N TYR A 86 5.58 -8.53 -22.64
CA TYR A 86 6.24 -7.65 -23.61
C TYR A 86 7.27 -6.73 -22.94
N ILE A 87 6.95 -6.18 -21.76
CA ILE A 87 7.73 -5.12 -21.14
C ILE A 87 9.04 -5.63 -20.53
N GLU A 88 9.09 -6.88 -20.06
CA GLU A 88 10.27 -7.42 -19.37
C GLU A 88 11.52 -7.47 -20.26
N THR A 89 11.36 -7.91 -21.52
CA THR A 89 12.46 -7.93 -22.49
C THR A 89 12.86 -6.51 -22.90
N ARG A 90 11.87 -5.59 -22.98
CA ARG A 90 12.09 -4.20 -23.38
C ARG A 90 12.86 -3.40 -22.34
N LEU A 91 12.57 -3.61 -21.05
CA LEU A 91 13.29 -2.92 -19.99
C LEU A 91 14.76 -3.34 -19.91
N LYS A 92 15.10 -4.58 -20.30
CA LYS A 92 16.50 -5.04 -20.37
C LYS A 92 17.30 -4.33 -21.46
N ASP A 93 16.65 -4.01 -22.58
CA ASP A 93 17.27 -3.25 -23.68
C ASP A 93 17.66 -1.82 -23.29
N LEU A 94 17.12 -1.28 -22.18
CA LEU A 94 17.44 0.06 -21.66
C LEU A 94 18.69 0.09 -20.78
N SER A 95 19.38 -1.04 -20.61
CA SER A 95 20.62 -1.15 -19.83
C SER A 95 21.73 -0.19 -20.28
N ARG A 96 21.73 0.23 -21.56
CA ARG A 96 22.70 1.21 -22.11
C ARG A 96 22.56 2.61 -21.49
N TYR A 97 21.35 3.01 -21.10
CA TYR A 97 21.08 4.36 -20.62
C TYR A 97 21.30 4.46 -19.11
N ARG A 98 21.87 5.57 -18.65
CA ARG A 98 22.00 5.89 -17.23
C ARG A 98 20.63 6.24 -16.63
N ILE A 99 19.87 7.06 -17.34
CA ILE A 99 18.51 7.46 -16.97
C ILE A 99 17.55 6.62 -17.82
N LYS A 100 16.71 5.84 -17.14
CA LYS A 100 15.78 4.90 -17.76
C LYS A 100 14.39 5.24 -17.27
N ILE A 101 13.50 5.54 -18.19
CA ILE A 101 12.14 5.98 -17.87
C ILE A 101 11.16 5.04 -18.55
N LEU A 102 10.21 4.51 -17.78
CA LEU A 102 9.02 3.88 -18.29
C LEU A 102 7.89 4.89 -18.23
N LEU A 103 7.50 5.42 -19.39
CA LEU A 103 6.37 6.33 -19.54
C LEU A 103 5.11 5.54 -19.85
N LEU A 104 4.20 5.46 -18.87
CA LEU A 104 2.98 4.66 -18.93
C LEU A 104 1.77 5.56 -19.20
N LEU A 105 1.04 5.29 -20.28
CA LEU A 105 -0.28 5.84 -20.53
C LEU A 105 -1.34 5.02 -19.78
N VAL A 106 -1.95 5.61 -18.76
CA VAL A 106 -3.01 5.03 -17.94
C VAL A 106 -4.35 5.20 -18.65
N ASN A 107 -4.67 4.25 -19.54
CA ASN A 107 -5.90 4.25 -20.31
C ASN A 107 -6.82 3.06 -19.97
N VAL A 108 -6.90 2.64 -18.71
CA VAL A 108 -7.75 1.54 -18.24
C VAL A 108 -8.61 1.99 -17.07
N ASP A 109 -9.82 1.44 -16.95
CA ASP A 109 -10.80 1.86 -15.94
C ASP A 109 -10.36 1.53 -14.50
N ASP A 110 -9.61 0.44 -14.31
CA ASP A 110 -9.01 0.07 -13.03
C ASP A 110 -7.49 -0.22 -13.19
N PRO A 111 -6.63 0.78 -12.96
CA PRO A 111 -5.18 0.63 -13.09
C PRO A 111 -4.51 0.11 -11.81
N SER A 112 -5.21 -0.01 -10.68
CA SER A 112 -4.60 -0.17 -9.35
C SER A 112 -3.65 -1.37 -9.24
N PHE A 113 -4.12 -2.56 -9.65
CA PHE A 113 -3.33 -3.79 -9.63
C PHE A 113 -2.17 -3.73 -10.64
N LEU A 114 -2.45 -3.23 -11.85
CA LEU A 114 -1.47 -3.11 -12.93
C LEU A 114 -0.33 -2.15 -12.58
N LEU A 115 -0.65 -1.02 -11.94
CA LEU A 115 0.33 -0.05 -11.46
C LEU A 115 1.20 -0.61 -10.35
N ARG A 116 0.62 -1.38 -9.42
CA ARG A 116 1.38 -2.05 -8.37
C ARG A 116 2.41 -3.02 -8.96
N ASP A 117 1.99 -3.87 -9.90
CA ASP A 117 2.87 -4.84 -10.53
C ASP A 117 3.98 -4.17 -11.36
N LEU A 118 3.63 -3.14 -12.14
CA LEU A 118 4.60 -2.38 -12.92
C LEU A 118 5.56 -1.59 -12.03
N ASN A 119 5.09 -1.01 -10.93
CA ASN A 119 5.96 -0.28 -10.00
C ASN A 119 6.97 -1.23 -9.33
N LEU A 120 6.53 -2.43 -8.92
CA LEU A 120 7.42 -3.47 -8.40
C LEU A 120 8.44 -3.95 -9.45
N LEU A 121 8.03 -4.07 -10.71
CA LEU A 121 8.94 -4.40 -11.81
C LEU A 121 9.97 -3.27 -12.04
N CYS A 122 9.53 -2.02 -12.08
CA CYS A 122 10.38 -0.84 -12.22
C CYS A 122 11.40 -0.73 -11.07
N TYR A 123 10.99 -0.98 -9.84
CA TYR A 123 11.87 -1.02 -8.67
C TYR A 123 12.96 -2.09 -8.83
N ARG A 124 12.59 -3.29 -9.27
CA ARG A 124 13.52 -4.41 -9.47
C ARG A 124 14.57 -4.13 -10.55
N VAL A 125 14.19 -3.41 -11.61
CA VAL A 125 15.07 -3.10 -12.76
C VAL A 125 15.77 -1.74 -12.61
N GLN A 126 15.49 -0.99 -11.52
CA GLN A 126 15.96 0.38 -11.29
C GLN A 126 15.60 1.33 -12.45
N ILE A 127 14.33 1.34 -12.82
CA ILE A 127 13.75 2.22 -13.84
C ILE A 127 12.71 3.11 -13.19
N THR A 128 12.67 4.39 -13.58
CA THR A 128 11.67 5.34 -13.06
C THR A 128 10.36 5.16 -13.83
N LEU A 129 9.28 4.85 -13.12
CA LEU A 129 7.92 4.82 -13.67
C LEU A 129 7.33 6.23 -13.65
N ILE A 130 6.81 6.68 -14.79
CA ILE A 130 6.09 7.94 -14.92
C ILE A 130 4.72 7.64 -15.51
N LEU A 131 3.69 8.17 -14.86
CA LEU A 131 2.30 7.99 -15.28
C LEU A 131 1.87 9.19 -16.11
N SER A 132 1.10 8.91 -17.16
CA SER A 132 0.43 9.91 -17.99
C SER A 132 -1.02 9.46 -18.17
N TYR A 133 -1.97 10.37 -18.05
CA TYR A 133 -3.40 10.12 -18.20
C TYR A 133 -3.93 10.56 -19.57
N SER A 134 -3.10 11.28 -20.34
CA SER A 134 -3.39 11.68 -21.71
C SER A 134 -2.16 11.51 -22.60
N VAL A 135 -2.38 11.47 -23.92
CA VAL A 135 -1.30 11.32 -24.90
C VAL A 135 -0.52 12.65 -25.03
N GLU A 136 -1.21 13.74 -24.80
CA GLU A 136 -0.72 15.11 -24.72
C GLU A 136 0.28 15.27 -23.57
N GLU A 137 -0.10 14.85 -22.38
CA GLU A 137 0.75 14.88 -21.17
C GLU A 137 2.00 14.01 -21.35
N ALA A 138 1.85 12.83 -21.97
CA ALA A 138 2.97 11.97 -22.30
C ALA A 138 3.98 12.66 -23.25
N ALA A 139 3.49 13.40 -24.25
CA ALA A 139 4.35 14.18 -25.14
C ALA A 139 5.05 15.33 -24.40
N GLU A 140 4.33 16.04 -23.53
CA GLU A 140 4.89 17.12 -22.71
C GLU A 140 6.02 16.64 -21.79
N TYR A 141 5.89 15.43 -21.21
CA TYR A 141 6.97 14.83 -20.44
C TYR A 141 8.21 14.57 -21.29
N VAL A 142 8.06 13.98 -22.48
CA VAL A 142 9.18 13.73 -23.40
C VAL A 142 9.86 15.04 -23.78
N GLU A 143 9.10 16.10 -24.08
CA GLU A 143 9.64 17.43 -24.34
C GLU A 143 10.37 18.02 -23.15
N THR A 144 9.81 17.87 -21.95
CA THR A 144 10.39 18.38 -20.70
C THR A 144 11.72 17.70 -20.41
N PHE A 145 11.81 16.37 -20.58
CA PHE A 145 13.06 15.64 -20.43
C PHE A 145 14.10 16.11 -21.42
N LYS A 146 13.70 16.38 -22.67
CA LYS A 146 14.61 16.89 -23.67
C LYS A 146 15.08 18.32 -23.38
N LYS A 147 14.18 19.22 -22.98
CA LYS A 147 14.52 20.60 -22.60
C LYS A 147 15.38 20.65 -21.34
N THR A 148 15.19 19.71 -20.41
CA THR A 148 15.95 19.63 -19.15
C THR A 148 17.41 19.25 -19.40
N GLU A 149 17.70 18.45 -20.42
CA GLU A 149 19.09 18.23 -20.88
C GLU A 149 19.78 19.56 -21.24
N ASN A 150 19.09 20.42 -22.00
CA ASN A 150 19.64 21.72 -22.40
C ASN A 150 19.82 22.67 -21.20
N LYS A 151 18.87 22.66 -20.25
CA LYS A 151 18.94 23.49 -19.03
C LYS A 151 20.05 23.04 -18.08
N ASN A 152 20.36 21.75 -18.01
CA ASN A 152 21.38 21.22 -17.10
C ASN A 152 22.82 21.65 -17.47
N PHE A 153 23.06 22.22 -18.65
CA PHE A 153 24.40 22.74 -19.01
C PHE A 153 24.57 24.21 -18.62
N GLU A 154 23.62 25.08 -18.98
CA GLU A 154 23.69 26.52 -18.64
C GLU A 154 23.42 26.77 -17.16
N LYS A 155 22.41 26.10 -16.60
CA LYS A 155 22.01 26.28 -15.20
C LYS A 155 23.04 25.68 -14.23
N ALA A 156 23.74 24.60 -14.63
CA ALA A 156 24.84 24.06 -13.82
C ALA A 156 26.06 24.99 -13.75
N LEU A 157 26.40 25.67 -14.86
CA LEU A 157 27.48 26.67 -14.87
C LEU A 157 27.14 27.90 -14.02
N GLU A 158 25.87 28.31 -14.00
CA GLU A 158 25.39 29.44 -13.20
C GLU A 158 25.19 29.08 -11.71
N ASP A 159 24.71 27.88 -11.42
CA ASP A 159 24.48 27.36 -10.07
C ASP A 159 25.80 26.99 -9.37
N ILE A 160 26.83 26.51 -10.08
CA ILE A 160 28.17 26.28 -9.49
C ILE A 160 28.78 27.59 -8.96
N ASN A 161 28.60 28.69 -9.69
CA ASN A 161 29.08 30.01 -9.27
C ASN A 161 28.22 30.63 -8.15
N LYS A 162 26.90 30.38 -8.13
CA LYS A 162 25.98 30.87 -7.08
C LYS A 162 26.05 30.06 -5.77
N VAL A 163 26.20 28.74 -5.85
CA VAL A 163 26.25 27.84 -4.67
C VAL A 163 27.55 28.01 -3.87
N ALA A 164 28.66 28.37 -4.54
CA ALA A 164 29.90 28.74 -3.86
C ALA A 164 29.75 30.00 -2.98
N GLN A 165 28.87 30.93 -3.37
CA GLN A 165 28.62 32.19 -2.66
C GLN A 165 27.51 32.06 -1.59
N CYS A 166 26.44 31.29 -1.85
CA CYS A 166 25.32 31.15 -0.90
C CYS A 166 25.62 30.22 0.30
N ARG A 167 26.52 29.24 0.18
CA ARG A 167 26.84 28.31 1.28
C ARG A 167 27.47 28.97 2.51
N GLN A 168 28.10 30.14 2.38
CA GLN A 168 28.62 30.88 3.53
C GLN A 168 27.54 31.67 4.30
N GLN A 169 26.36 31.92 3.71
CA GLN A 169 25.32 32.78 4.31
C GLN A 169 24.08 32.02 4.83
N GLN A 170 23.84 30.78 4.41
CA GLN A 170 22.56 30.09 4.66
C GLN A 170 22.48 29.25 5.94
N SER A 171 23.58 29.01 6.65
CA SER A 171 23.57 28.20 7.87
C SER A 171 22.85 28.85 9.07
N THR A 172 22.43 30.12 8.98
CA THR A 172 21.81 30.88 10.09
C THR A 172 20.34 31.27 9.88
N ARG A 173 19.69 30.93 8.76
CA ARG A 173 18.33 31.44 8.45
C ARG A 173 17.22 30.42 8.18
N ILE A 174 17.49 29.13 8.05
CA ILE A 174 16.47 28.16 7.61
C ILE A 174 15.68 27.51 8.78
N ASP A 175 16.13 27.62 10.03
CA ASP A 175 15.40 27.04 11.18
C ASP A 175 14.06 27.73 11.50
N HIS A 176 13.76 28.91 10.93
CA HIS A 176 12.63 29.72 11.40
C HIS A 176 11.36 29.75 10.54
N SER A 177 11.32 29.15 9.34
CA SER A 177 10.19 29.38 8.39
C SER A 177 9.29 28.20 8.04
N HIS A 178 9.67 26.95 8.38
CA HIS A 178 8.74 25.83 8.35
C HIS A 178 8.31 25.45 9.76
N GLN A 179 7.53 26.34 10.39
CA GLN A 179 6.70 25.95 11.51
C GLN A 179 5.62 25.01 10.97
N GLN A 180 5.90 23.73 11.08
CA GLN A 180 4.92 22.64 11.13
C GLN A 180 3.73 23.14 11.97
N ARG A 181 2.58 23.40 11.33
CA ARG A 181 1.31 23.43 12.08
C ARG A 181 1.12 22.01 12.57
N SER A 182 1.59 21.74 13.79
CA SER A 182 1.18 20.59 14.57
C SER A 182 -0.34 20.63 14.66
N ILE A 183 -1.01 19.80 13.85
CA ILE A 183 -2.37 19.38 14.16
C ILE A 183 -2.29 18.87 15.61
N PRO A 184 -3.10 19.37 16.56
CA PRO A 184 -3.10 18.82 17.92
C PRO A 184 -3.24 17.30 17.80
N PRO A 185 -2.57 16.50 18.65
CA PRO A 185 -2.74 15.05 18.59
C PRO A 185 -4.24 14.80 18.63
N LEU A 186 -4.78 14.20 17.57
CA LEU A 186 -6.19 13.87 17.48
C LEU A 186 -6.42 12.80 18.55
N SER A 187 -6.67 13.24 19.78
CA SER A 187 -7.07 12.34 20.85
C SER A 187 -8.46 11.89 20.46
N VAL A 188 -8.53 10.74 19.80
CA VAL A 188 -9.79 10.03 19.56
C VAL A 188 -10.44 9.91 20.92
N THR A 189 -11.39 10.79 21.18
CA THR A 189 -11.98 10.86 22.49
C THR A 189 -12.97 9.71 22.52
N TRP A 190 -12.91 8.86 23.55
CA TRP A 190 -13.79 7.69 23.68
C TRP A 190 -15.28 8.04 23.51
N THR A 191 -15.65 9.28 23.78
CA THR A 191 -16.97 9.87 23.50
C THR A 191 -17.33 9.91 22.01
N GLU A 192 -16.43 10.26 21.10
CA GLU A 192 -16.71 10.29 19.66
C GLU A 192 -16.91 8.88 19.09
N PHE A 193 -16.08 7.94 19.56
CA PHE A 193 -16.23 6.52 19.24
C PHE A 193 -17.59 5.98 19.73
N TRP A 194 -17.96 6.32 20.96
CA TRP A 194 -19.24 5.90 21.52
C TRP A 194 -20.43 6.55 20.81
N LEU A 195 -20.30 7.81 20.36
CA LEU A 195 -21.31 8.50 19.58
C LEU A 195 -21.55 7.81 18.22
N LEU A 196 -20.49 7.34 17.56
CA LEU A 196 -20.56 6.57 16.31
C LEU A 196 -21.27 5.22 16.51
N ILE A 197 -21.07 4.57 17.66
CA ILE A 197 -21.63 3.25 17.98
C ILE A 197 -23.06 3.33 18.54
N ARG A 198 -23.43 4.44 19.18
CA ARG A 198 -24.73 4.67 19.84
C ARG A 198 -25.95 4.19 19.05
N PRO A 199 -26.11 4.46 17.73
CA PRO A 199 -27.28 3.98 16.99
C PRO A 199 -27.35 2.45 16.82
N TYR A 200 -26.26 1.72 17.04
CA TYR A 200 -26.15 0.26 16.83
C TYR A 200 -26.03 -0.55 18.13
N ILE A 201 -26.27 0.07 19.29
CA ILE A 201 -26.01 -0.55 20.59
C ILE A 201 -26.87 -1.80 20.85
N HIS A 202 -28.07 -1.88 20.27
CA HIS A 202 -28.93 -3.06 20.42
C HIS A 202 -28.30 -4.32 19.82
N TRP A 203 -27.65 -4.19 18.66
CA TRP A 203 -26.91 -5.30 18.05
C TRP A 203 -25.68 -5.68 18.87
N LEU A 204 -25.02 -4.70 19.48
CA LEU A 204 -23.87 -4.91 20.36
C LEU A 204 -24.27 -5.63 21.65
N ILE A 205 -25.42 -5.30 22.25
CA ILE A 205 -25.96 -5.98 23.44
C ILE A 205 -26.33 -7.44 23.10
N CYS A 206 -26.98 -7.69 21.96
CA CYS A 206 -27.26 -9.05 21.49
C CYS A 206 -25.98 -9.85 21.23
N ALA A 207 -24.98 -9.23 20.59
CA ALA A 207 -23.66 -9.82 20.38
C ALA A 207 -22.98 -10.14 21.73
N ALA A 208 -23.15 -9.26 22.73
CA ALA A 208 -22.55 -9.45 24.02
C ALA A 208 -23.17 -10.61 24.82
N LEU A 209 -24.49 -10.65 24.84
CA LEU A 209 -25.23 -11.73 25.50
C LEU A 209 -24.92 -13.09 24.87
N THR A 210 -24.92 -13.17 23.54
CA THR A 210 -24.56 -14.40 22.83
C THR A 210 -23.11 -14.80 23.06
N ALA A 211 -22.17 -13.86 23.12
CA ALA A 211 -20.76 -14.15 23.43
C ALA A 211 -20.58 -14.72 24.85
N CYS A 212 -21.28 -14.20 25.85
CA CYS A 212 -21.29 -14.75 27.20
C CYS A 212 -21.85 -16.18 27.24
N CYS A 213 -22.95 -16.44 26.52
CA CYS A 213 -23.48 -17.80 26.39
C CYS A 213 -22.48 -18.76 25.73
N VAL A 214 -21.77 -18.33 24.68
CA VAL A 214 -20.70 -19.14 24.04
C VAL A 214 -19.57 -19.44 25.03
N ALA A 215 -19.15 -18.46 25.83
CA ALA A 215 -18.11 -18.65 26.84
C ALA A 215 -18.50 -19.70 27.89
N ALA A 216 -19.74 -19.66 28.39
CA ALA A 216 -20.27 -20.64 29.33
C ALA A 216 -20.33 -22.05 28.72
N LEU A 217 -20.81 -22.18 27.48
CA LEU A 217 -20.87 -23.46 26.78
C LEU A 217 -19.48 -24.05 26.52
N ASN A 218 -18.48 -23.21 26.22
CA ASN A 218 -17.09 -23.65 26.03
C ASN A 218 -16.49 -24.30 27.28
N ILE A 219 -16.82 -23.81 28.48
CA ILE A 219 -16.36 -24.40 29.75
C ILE A 219 -17.17 -25.66 30.10
N GLN A 220 -18.46 -25.67 29.75
CA GLN A 220 -19.36 -26.79 30.04
C GLN A 220 -18.96 -28.09 29.29
N ILE A 221 -18.41 -27.97 28.07
CA ILE A 221 -18.05 -29.13 27.22
C ILE A 221 -16.98 -30.03 27.88
N PRO A 222 -15.82 -29.53 28.33
CA PRO A 222 -14.83 -30.34 29.05
C PRO A 222 -15.38 -31.05 30.30
N ILE A 223 -16.27 -30.39 31.06
CA ILE A 223 -16.86 -30.95 32.29
C ILE A 223 -17.75 -32.15 31.96
N ILE A 224 -18.64 -32.02 30.98
CA ILE A 224 -19.54 -33.11 30.56
C ILE A 224 -18.73 -34.25 29.92
N LEU A 225 -17.71 -33.91 29.14
CA LEU A 225 -16.80 -34.90 28.56
C LEU A 225 -16.07 -35.70 29.66
N GLY A 226 -15.61 -35.04 30.73
CA GLY A 226 -15.02 -35.70 31.89
C GLY A 226 -15.99 -36.66 32.58
N GLN A 227 -17.26 -36.26 32.75
CA GLN A 227 -18.31 -37.13 33.30
C GLN A 227 -18.57 -38.37 32.42
N LEU A 228 -18.61 -38.18 31.09
CA LEU A 228 -18.77 -39.26 30.11
C LEU A 228 -17.61 -40.27 30.22
N VAL A 229 -16.36 -39.79 30.25
CA VAL A 229 -15.17 -40.65 30.36
C VAL A 229 -15.17 -41.42 31.69
N ASN A 230 -15.52 -40.76 32.79
CA ASN A 230 -15.55 -41.41 34.11
C ASN A 230 -16.59 -42.55 34.17
N GLN A 231 -17.78 -42.34 33.58
CA GLN A 231 -18.76 -43.42 33.48
C GLN A 231 -18.26 -44.58 32.62
N ILE A 232 -17.71 -44.30 31.43
CA ILE A 232 -17.15 -45.35 30.55
C ILE A 232 -16.07 -46.14 31.29
N TYR A 233 -15.20 -45.47 32.04
CA TYR A 233 -14.18 -46.14 32.84
C TYR A 233 -14.76 -47.04 33.93
N SER A 234 -15.81 -46.58 34.65
CA SER A 234 -16.48 -47.42 35.65
C SER A 234 -17.14 -48.66 35.05
N PHE A 235 -17.68 -48.57 33.83
CA PHE A 235 -18.27 -49.73 33.13
C PHE A 235 -17.20 -50.76 32.73
N ILE A 236 -16.03 -50.32 32.25
CA ILE A 236 -14.92 -51.22 31.89
C ILE A 236 -14.42 -52.00 33.13
N LYS A 237 -14.40 -51.35 34.30
CA LYS A 237 -13.93 -51.97 35.55
C LYS A 237 -14.91 -53.01 36.12
N GLN A 238 -16.21 -52.89 35.82
CA GLN A 238 -17.26 -53.70 36.47
C GLN A 238 -17.62 -55.00 35.75
N ASN A 239 -16.97 -55.33 34.62
CA ASN A 239 -17.05 -56.62 33.90
C ASN A 239 -18.47 -57.15 33.60
N ASN A 240 -19.49 -56.27 33.58
CA ASN A 240 -20.85 -56.63 33.16
C ASN A 240 -21.04 -56.20 31.71
N VAL A 241 -21.18 -57.19 30.83
CA VAL A 241 -21.29 -57.07 29.37
C VAL A 241 -22.64 -56.47 28.93
N ASP A 242 -23.59 -56.31 29.84
CA ASP A 242 -24.81 -55.54 29.56
C ASP A 242 -24.52 -54.04 29.69
N VAL A 243 -24.22 -53.43 28.54
CA VAL A 243 -24.24 -51.98 28.37
C VAL A 243 -25.64 -51.51 28.74
N ASN A 244 -25.83 -51.07 29.98
CA ASN A 244 -27.02 -50.36 30.40
C ASN A 244 -27.04 -49.00 29.68
N LEU A 245 -27.44 -49.05 28.42
CA LEU A 245 -27.62 -47.91 27.52
C LEU A 245 -28.50 -46.83 28.17
N GLY A 246 -29.31 -47.18 29.17
CA GLY A 246 -30.13 -46.25 29.95
C GLY A 246 -29.33 -45.19 30.72
N GLU A 247 -28.14 -45.50 31.24
CA GLU A 247 -27.34 -44.52 32.01
C GLU A 247 -26.42 -43.68 31.12
N LEU A 248 -25.94 -44.24 30.01
CA LEU A 248 -25.06 -43.55 29.06
C LEU A 248 -25.83 -42.61 28.11
N LYS A 249 -27.03 -43.03 27.66
CA LYS A 249 -27.90 -42.23 26.76
C LYS A 249 -28.14 -40.78 27.23
N PRO A 250 -28.51 -40.49 28.49
CA PRO A 250 -28.81 -39.12 28.91
C PRO A 250 -27.58 -38.20 28.85
N ILE A 251 -26.37 -38.71 29.16
CA ILE A 251 -25.13 -37.92 29.10
C ILE A 251 -24.75 -37.62 27.66
N VAL A 252 -24.85 -38.61 26.76
CA VAL A 252 -24.58 -38.43 25.33
C VAL A 252 -25.58 -37.44 24.71
N PHE A 253 -26.88 -37.56 25.02
CA PHE A 253 -27.89 -36.60 24.54
C PHE A 253 -27.64 -35.19 25.06
N LYS A 254 -27.23 -35.05 26.32
CA LYS A 254 -26.85 -33.75 26.91
C LYS A 254 -25.65 -33.15 26.19
N LEU A 255 -24.62 -33.96 25.87
CA LEU A 255 -23.45 -33.52 25.13
C LEU A 255 -23.81 -33.02 23.72
N VAL A 256 -24.61 -33.80 22.99
CA VAL A 256 -25.08 -33.42 21.64
C VAL A 256 -25.91 -32.13 21.70
N SER A 257 -26.83 -32.01 22.66
CA SER A 257 -27.64 -30.81 22.85
C SER A 257 -26.80 -29.56 23.12
N VAL A 258 -25.76 -29.67 23.96
CA VAL A 258 -24.82 -28.58 24.24
C VAL A 258 -24.05 -28.17 22.99
N TYR A 259 -23.63 -29.11 22.14
CA TYR A 259 -22.92 -28.80 20.89
C TYR A 259 -23.83 -28.08 19.87
N VAL A 260 -25.08 -28.52 19.76
CA VAL A 260 -26.08 -27.84 18.90
C VAL A 260 -26.36 -26.42 19.42
N ALA A 261 -26.53 -26.25 20.73
CA ALA A 261 -26.72 -24.95 21.34
C ALA A 261 -25.50 -24.02 21.13
N GLN A 262 -24.29 -24.56 21.20
CA GLN A 262 -23.06 -23.82 20.93
C GLN A 262 -22.99 -23.34 19.49
N ALA A 263 -23.29 -24.22 18.52
CA ALA A 263 -23.30 -23.87 17.11
C ALA A 263 -24.32 -22.76 16.82
N PHE A 264 -25.53 -22.88 17.36
CA PHE A 264 -26.59 -21.88 17.22
C PHE A 264 -26.18 -20.52 17.82
N THR A 265 -25.63 -20.53 19.04
CA THR A 265 -25.21 -19.29 19.72
C THR A 265 -24.04 -18.61 18.99
N THR A 266 -23.11 -19.40 18.45
CA THR A 266 -21.97 -18.90 17.67
C THR A 266 -22.44 -18.27 16.37
N PHE A 267 -23.40 -18.90 15.69
CA PHE A 267 -24.02 -18.36 14.48
C PHE A 267 -24.70 -17.01 14.75
N LEU A 268 -25.51 -16.91 15.81
CA LEU A 268 -26.14 -15.65 16.21
C LEU A 268 -25.12 -14.55 16.51
N CYS A 269 -24.02 -14.89 17.19
CA CYS A 269 -22.94 -13.97 17.48
C CYS A 269 -22.29 -13.44 16.18
N ILE A 270 -21.94 -14.33 15.25
CA ILE A 270 -21.34 -13.97 13.96
C ILE A 270 -22.28 -13.07 13.14
N VAL A 271 -23.56 -13.44 13.03
CA VAL A 271 -24.55 -12.66 12.28
C VAL A 271 -24.76 -11.27 12.89
N SER A 272 -24.87 -11.18 14.23
CA SER A 272 -25.06 -9.91 14.94
C SER A 272 -23.88 -8.96 14.74
N LEU A 273 -22.65 -9.45 14.94
CA LEU A 273 -21.44 -8.65 14.68
C LEU A 273 -21.30 -8.29 13.20
N SER A 274 -21.73 -9.19 12.29
CA SER A 274 -21.64 -8.92 10.85
C SER A 274 -22.55 -7.80 10.41
N GLN A 275 -23.82 -7.84 10.84
CA GLN A 275 -24.79 -6.81 10.51
C GLN A 275 -24.40 -5.45 11.10
N MET A 276 -23.99 -5.42 12.37
CA MET A 276 -23.52 -4.19 13.02
C MET A 276 -22.28 -3.62 12.30
N GLY A 277 -21.29 -4.46 11.99
CA GLY A 277 -20.06 -4.02 11.33
C GLY A 277 -20.29 -3.49 9.92
N GLU A 278 -21.23 -4.06 9.16
CA GLU A 278 -21.58 -3.55 7.82
C GLU A 278 -22.24 -2.18 7.87
N ARG A 279 -23.22 -2.00 8.77
CA ARG A 279 -23.94 -0.74 8.94
C ARG A 279 -23.01 0.39 9.42
N MET A 280 -22.11 0.09 10.35
CA MET A 280 -21.09 1.04 10.80
C MET A 280 -20.14 1.44 9.67
N CYS A 281 -19.67 0.47 8.87
CA CYS A 281 -18.82 0.73 7.70
C CYS A 281 -19.51 1.65 6.68
N ALA A 282 -20.78 1.36 6.38
CA ALA A 282 -21.56 2.13 5.42
C ALA A 282 -21.73 3.58 5.87
N ASP A 283 -22.09 3.80 7.14
CA ASP A 283 -22.23 5.16 7.69
C ASP A 283 -20.89 5.91 7.70
N LEU A 284 -19.80 5.23 8.08
CA LEU A 284 -18.46 5.82 8.05
C LEU A 284 -18.03 6.23 6.64
N ARG A 285 -18.28 5.39 5.62
CA ARG A 285 -18.01 5.73 4.22
C ARG A 285 -18.82 6.93 3.77
N VAL A 286 -20.10 7.01 4.11
CA VAL A 286 -20.97 8.13 3.74
C VAL A 286 -20.49 9.44 4.37
N ARG A 287 -20.14 9.42 5.66
CA ARG A 287 -19.62 10.60 6.37
C ARG A 287 -18.27 11.06 5.82
N LEU A 288 -17.33 10.12 5.62
CA LEU A 288 -16.02 10.43 5.06
C LEU A 288 -16.13 10.98 3.65
N PHE A 289 -16.98 10.38 2.81
CA PHE A 289 -17.20 10.85 1.45
C PHE A 289 -17.83 12.25 1.43
N SER A 290 -18.84 12.50 2.26
CA SER A 290 -19.49 13.81 2.35
C SER A 290 -18.51 14.89 2.81
N HIS A 291 -17.68 14.59 3.82
CA HIS A 291 -16.66 15.51 4.30
C HIS A 291 -15.57 15.78 3.25
N LEU A 292 -15.17 14.73 2.52
CA LEU A 292 -14.20 14.85 1.42
C LEU A 292 -14.71 15.80 0.34
N LEU A 293 -16.01 15.76 0.00
CA LEU A 293 -16.61 16.69 -0.97
C LEU A 293 -16.63 18.16 -0.51
N GLU A 294 -16.54 18.42 0.80
CA GLU A 294 -16.55 19.77 1.37
C GLU A 294 -15.14 20.37 1.54
N LEU A 295 -14.08 19.61 1.29
CA LEU A 295 -12.70 20.07 1.49
C LEU A 295 -12.23 21.06 0.40
N PRO A 296 -11.34 22.00 0.73
CA PRO A 296 -10.87 23.01 -0.22
C PRO A 296 -9.83 22.43 -1.19
N MET A 297 -9.82 22.92 -2.44
CA MET A 297 -8.93 22.46 -3.53
C MET A 297 -7.43 22.35 -3.18
N PRO A 298 -6.82 23.26 -2.38
CA PRO A 298 -5.41 23.14 -1.99
C PRO A 298 -5.07 21.85 -1.23
N PHE A 299 -6.05 21.18 -0.60
CA PHE A 299 -5.83 19.88 0.02
C PHE A 299 -5.68 18.76 -1.02
N PHE A 300 -6.44 18.82 -2.12
CA PHE A 300 -6.40 17.85 -3.20
C PHE A 300 -5.14 17.97 -4.07
N ASP A 301 -4.57 19.16 -4.17
CA ASP A 301 -3.31 19.39 -4.89
C ASP A 301 -2.10 18.83 -4.11
N ALA A 302 -2.22 18.72 -2.79
CA ALA A 302 -1.14 18.25 -1.90
C ALA A 302 -1.15 16.73 -1.67
N GLN A 303 -2.32 16.08 -1.75
CA GLN A 303 -2.48 14.65 -1.45
C GLN A 303 -2.86 13.87 -2.71
N ASN A 304 -2.20 12.73 -2.95
CA ASN A 304 -2.51 11.87 -4.09
C ASN A 304 -3.96 11.38 -4.01
N SER A 305 -4.76 11.59 -5.07
CA SER A 305 -6.17 11.15 -5.10
C SER A 305 -6.34 9.64 -4.89
N GLY A 306 -5.32 8.84 -5.27
CA GLY A 306 -5.28 7.39 -5.01
C GLY A 306 -5.17 7.05 -3.52
N GLU A 307 -4.36 7.79 -2.75
CA GLU A 307 -4.23 7.58 -1.31
C GLU A 307 -5.55 7.86 -0.58
N LEU A 308 -6.29 8.87 -1.03
CA LEU A 308 -7.58 9.24 -0.45
C LEU A 308 -8.66 8.17 -0.70
N SER A 309 -8.66 7.57 -1.89
CA SER A 309 -9.50 6.42 -2.25
C SER A 309 -9.13 5.17 -1.44
N ASP A 310 -7.83 4.93 -1.25
CA ASP A 310 -7.35 3.82 -0.44
C ASP A 310 -7.78 3.99 1.02
N ARG A 311 -7.66 5.19 1.60
CA ARG A 311 -8.16 5.45 2.97
C ARG A 311 -9.67 5.24 3.11
N LEU A 312 -10.46 5.69 2.13
CA LEU A 312 -11.92 5.54 2.17
C LEU A 312 -12.38 4.07 2.05
N ASN A 313 -11.65 3.25 1.30
CA ASN A 313 -12.02 1.85 1.06
C ASN A 313 -11.33 0.88 2.02
N PHE A 314 -10.02 0.99 2.18
CA PHE A 314 -9.18 0.06 2.91
C PHE A 314 -9.26 0.30 4.42
N ASP A 315 -9.04 1.53 4.90
CA ASP A 315 -9.01 1.80 6.34
C ASP A 315 -10.37 1.53 7.00
N VAL A 316 -11.46 1.84 6.28
CA VAL A 316 -12.82 1.57 6.74
C VAL A 316 -13.09 0.05 6.85
N GLN A 317 -12.60 -0.74 5.89
CA GLN A 317 -12.69 -2.20 5.96
C GLN A 317 -11.81 -2.79 7.06
N GLN A 318 -10.61 -2.26 7.23
CA GLN A 318 -9.69 -2.68 8.28
C GLN A 318 -10.30 -2.40 9.66
N PHE A 319 -10.88 -1.21 9.86
CA PHE A 319 -11.61 -0.87 11.08
C PHE A 319 -12.73 -1.87 11.38
N LYS A 320 -13.56 -2.23 10.39
CA LYS A 320 -14.63 -3.23 10.55
C LYS A 320 -14.09 -4.59 10.99
N SER A 321 -13.02 -5.06 10.37
CA SER A 321 -12.41 -6.35 10.71
C SER A 321 -11.83 -6.34 12.13
N SER A 322 -11.06 -5.31 12.48
CA SER A 322 -10.48 -5.15 13.81
C SER A 322 -11.55 -5.00 14.89
N PHE A 323 -12.63 -4.27 14.61
CA PHE A 323 -13.75 -4.12 15.55
C PHE A 323 -14.45 -5.47 15.81
N LYS A 324 -14.72 -6.24 14.75
CA LYS A 324 -15.34 -7.57 14.86
C LYS A 324 -14.46 -8.51 15.67
N GLU A 325 -13.16 -8.54 15.40
CA GLU A 325 -12.21 -9.39 16.10
C GLU A 325 -12.10 -9.01 17.58
N CYS A 326 -11.88 -7.73 17.87
CA CYS A 326 -11.78 -7.22 19.25
C CYS A 326 -13.05 -7.51 20.06
N THR A 327 -14.23 -7.27 19.48
CA THR A 327 -15.51 -7.49 20.18
C THR A 327 -15.79 -8.98 20.39
N ALA A 328 -15.61 -9.81 19.36
CA ALA A 328 -15.93 -11.24 19.45
C ALA A 328 -14.94 -12.01 20.34
N GLN A 329 -13.64 -11.78 20.16
CA GLN A 329 -12.62 -12.49 20.94
C GLN A 329 -12.45 -11.87 22.33
N GLY A 330 -12.38 -10.54 22.41
CA GLY A 330 -12.19 -9.85 23.70
C GLY A 330 -13.27 -10.23 24.69
N LEU A 331 -14.55 -10.12 24.30
CA LEU A 331 -15.65 -10.41 25.21
C LEU A 331 -15.72 -11.89 25.61
N ARG A 332 -15.47 -12.82 24.67
CA ARG A 332 -15.46 -14.26 24.98
C ARG A 332 -14.35 -14.58 25.98
N THR A 333 -13.13 -14.08 25.74
CA THR A 333 -11.99 -14.35 26.62
C THR A 333 -12.21 -13.74 27.99
N THR A 334 -12.71 -12.50 28.08
CA THR A 334 -13.05 -11.88 29.37
C THR A 334 -14.12 -12.66 30.12
N ALA A 335 -15.19 -13.10 29.44
CA ALA A 335 -16.23 -13.92 30.04
C ALA A 335 -15.69 -15.28 30.51
N GLN A 336 -14.84 -15.93 29.74
CA GLN A 336 -14.20 -17.20 30.12
C GLN A 336 -13.34 -17.05 31.37
N VAL A 337 -12.50 -16.02 31.44
CA VAL A 337 -11.65 -15.75 32.61
C VAL A 337 -12.50 -15.48 33.85
N PHE A 338 -13.58 -14.70 33.71
CA PHE A 338 -14.48 -14.41 34.81
C PHE A 338 -15.20 -15.65 35.34
N ILE A 339 -15.73 -16.49 34.44
CA ILE A 339 -16.41 -17.74 34.81
C ILE A 339 -15.44 -18.74 35.46
N LEU A 340 -14.17 -18.78 35.03
CA LEU A 340 -13.17 -19.70 35.57
C LEU A 340 -12.70 -19.32 36.98
N ASN A 341 -12.84 -18.05 37.37
CA ASN A 341 -12.44 -17.52 38.67
C ASN A 341 -13.60 -17.46 39.69
N ILE A 342 -14.80 -17.84 39.28
CA ILE A 342 -15.98 -18.06 40.14
C ILE A 342 -16.05 -19.54 40.46
#